data_AF-A0AAN6YMF0-F1
#
_entry.id   AF-A0AAN6YMF0-F1
#
_cell.length_a   1.000
_cell.length_b   1.000
_cell.length_c   1.000
_cell.angle_alpha   90.00
_cell.angle_beta   90.00
_cell.angle_gamma   90.00
#
_symmetry.space_group_name_H-M   'P 1'
#
loop_
_entity.id
_entity.type
_entity.pdbx_description
1 polymer ?
#
loop_
_entity_poly.entity_id
_entity_poly.type
_entity_poly.pdbx_seq_one_letter_code
_entity_poly.pdbx_strand_id
1 'polypeptide(L)' 'RQPNRATHMKSHNTVREYPFPCGLCDRKFTRRTDLSRHHKSVHLKEKTFACFYCDQAFSRKDTRTR' A
#
# COMPACT_ATOMS: atom_id res chain seq x y z
N ARG A 1 -1.37 -13.55 -32.82
CA ARG A 1 -0.97 -14.10 -31.49
C ARG A 1 -2.08 -13.77 -30.49
N GLN A 2 -3.02 -14.69 -30.27
CA GLN A 2 -4.08 -14.47 -29.29
C GLN A 2 -3.50 -14.72 -27.89
N PRO A 3 -3.69 -13.80 -26.91
CA PRO A 3 -3.27 -14.07 -25.55
C PRO A 3 -4.08 -15.27 -25.02
N ASN A 4 -3.35 -16.28 -24.56
CA ASN A 4 -3.91 -17.56 -24.11
C ASN A 4 -4.95 -17.33 -23.00
N ARG A 5 -6.21 -17.73 -23.22
CA ARG A 5 -7.32 -17.56 -22.26
C ARG A 5 -6.99 -18.15 -20.88
N ALA A 6 -6.13 -19.16 -20.83
CA ALA A 6 -5.63 -19.76 -19.60
C ALA A 6 -4.80 -18.80 -18.73
N THR A 7 -4.02 -17.87 -19.32
CA THR A 7 -3.29 -16.87 -18.54
C THR A 7 -4.20 -15.73 -18.09
N HIS A 8 -5.19 -15.35 -18.91
CA HIS A 8 -6.21 -14.37 -18.53
C HIS A 8 -7.03 -14.82 -17.30
N MET A 9 -7.47 -16.07 -17.27
CA MET A 9 -8.26 -16.62 -16.16
C MET A 9 -7.44 -16.78 -14.86
N LYS A 10 -6.12 -17.02 -14.95
CA LYS A 10 -5.26 -17.09 -13.75
C LYS A 10 -5.24 -15.78 -12.98
N SER A 11 -5.26 -14.63 -13.67
CA SER A 11 -5.30 -13.30 -13.02
C SER A 11 -6.63 -13.01 -12.31
N HIS A 12 -7.73 -13.61 -12.77
CA HIS A 12 -9.03 -13.51 -12.07
C HIS A 12 -9.07 -14.36 -10.81
N ASN A 13 -8.34 -15.48 -10.79
CA ASN A 13 -8.30 -16.40 -9.65
C ASN A 13 -7.12 -16.16 -8.69
N THR A 14 -6.29 -15.14 -8.93
CA THR A 14 -5.37 -14.66 -7.89
C THR A 14 -6.20 -13.95 -6.84
N VAL A 15 -6.70 -14.71 -5.86
CA VAL A 15 -7.14 -14.15 -4.59
C VAL A 15 -5.96 -13.33 -4.09
N ARG A 16 -6.11 -12.00 -4.09
CA ARG A 16 -5.09 -11.13 -3.54
C ARG A 16 -5.05 -11.40 -2.04
N GLU A 17 -4.14 -12.28 -1.65
CA GLU A 17 -3.86 -12.51 -0.24
C GLU A 17 -3.22 -11.24 0.30
N TYR A 18 -3.93 -10.58 1.19
CA TYR A 18 -3.43 -9.45 1.94
C TYR A 18 -3.14 -9.95 3.35
N PRO A 19 -1.95 -10.55 3.60
CA PRO A 19 -1.63 -11.15 4.89
C PRO A 19 -1.59 -10.12 6.05
N PHE A 20 -1.65 -8.82 5.74
CA PHE A 20 -1.60 -7.75 6.73
C PHE A 20 -2.88 -6.91 6.68
N PRO A 21 -4.00 -7.38 7.26
CA PRO A 21 -5.21 -6.57 7.43
C PRO A 21 -5.00 -5.51 8.53
N CYS A 22 -5.65 -4.36 8.37
CA CYS A 22 -5.81 -3.38 9.43
C CYS A 22 -6.85 -3.88 10.43
N GLY A 23 -6.56 -3.81 11.73
CA GLY A 23 -7.51 -4.20 12.78
C GLY A 23 -8.52 -3.10 13.14
N LEU A 24 -8.33 -1.89 12.60
CA LEU A 24 -9.14 -0.70 12.92
C LEU A 24 -10.02 -0.25 11.74
N CYS A 25 -9.80 -0.78 10.54
CA CYS A 25 -10.62 -0.52 9.36
C CYS A 25 -10.47 -1.64 8.32
N ASP A 26 -11.29 -1.62 7.28
CA ASP A 26 -11.32 -2.67 6.25
C ASP A 26 -10.15 -2.62 5.24
N ARG A 27 -9.10 -1.81 5.50
CA ARG A 27 -7.93 -1.77 4.63
C ARG A 27 -7.04 -2.99 4.84
N LYS A 28 -6.56 -3.56 3.73
CA LYS A 28 -5.65 -4.70 3.75
C LYS A 28 -4.39 -4.40 2.93
N PHE A 29 -3.26 -4.91 3.40
CA PHE A 29 -1.95 -4.64 2.82
C PHE A 29 -1.20 -5.94 2.52
N THR A 30 -0.37 -5.90 1.48
CA THR A 30 0.49 -7.02 1.09
C THR A 30 1.82 -7.04 1.85
N ARG A 31 2.19 -5.91 2.49
CA ARG A 31 3.43 -5.77 3.26
C ARG A 31 3.16 -5.18 4.63
N ARG A 32 3.90 -5.66 5.63
CA ARG A 32 3.85 -5.17 7.01
C ARG A 32 4.24 -3.68 7.12
N THR A 33 5.19 -3.22 6.33
CA THR A 33 5.63 -1.81 6.30
C THR A 33 4.53 -0.87 5.84
N ASP A 34 3.71 -1.29 4.87
CA ASP A 34 2.58 -0.51 4.39
C ASP A 34 1.45 -0.43 5.42
N LEU A 35 1.17 -1.53 6.12
CA LEU A 35 0.21 -1.56 7.24
C LEU A 35 0.66 -0.64 8.40
N SER A 36 1.92 -0.76 8.84
CA SER A 36 2.47 0.05 9.93
C SER A 36 2.38 1.54 9.61
N ARG A 37 2.75 1.92 8.39
CA ARG A 37 2.63 3.31 7.93
C ARG A 37 1.18 3.79 7.86
N HIS A 38 0.27 2.94 7.39
CA HIS A 38 -1.16 3.26 7.38
C HIS A 38 -1.70 3.50 8.79
N HIS A 39 -1.34 2.65 9.75
CA HIS A 39 -1.71 2.86 11.16
C HIS A 39 -1.20 4.20 11.67
N LYS A 40 0.09 4.49 11.45
CA LYS A 40 0.70 5.76 11.87
C LYS A 40 0.04 6.98 11.25
N SER A 41 -0.16 6.99 9.93
CA SER A 41 -0.69 8.18 9.25
C SER A 41 -2.21 8.36 9.37
N VAL A 42 -3.00 7.29 9.43
CA VAL A 42 -4.47 7.35 9.40
C VAL A 42 -5.09 7.27 10.79
N HIS A 43 -4.60 6.35 11.64
CA HIS A 43 -5.21 6.11 12.95
C HIS A 43 -4.51 6.89 14.05
N LEU A 44 -3.18 6.93 14.06
CA LEU A 44 -2.39 7.69 15.04
C LEU A 44 -2.19 9.15 14.63
N LYS A 45 -2.49 9.52 13.37
CA LYS A 45 -2.23 10.85 12.77
C LYS A 45 -0.77 11.30 12.94
N GLU A 46 0.15 10.36 13.13
CA GLU A 46 1.58 10.61 13.18
C GLU A 46 2.08 10.93 11.78
N LYS A 47 2.56 12.16 11.58
CA LYS A 47 3.25 12.59 10.35
C LYS A 47 4.60 11.86 10.27
N THR A 48 4.63 10.68 9.65
CA THR A 48 5.84 9.83 9.59
C THR A 48 7.00 10.40 8.77
N PHE A 49 6.76 11.39 7.90
CA PHE A 49 7.78 12.08 7.13
C PHE A 49 7.47 13.57 7.11
N ALA A 50 7.76 14.27 8.22
CA ALA A 50 7.77 15.72 8.22
C ALA A 50 8.97 16.20 7.38
N CYS A 51 8.70 16.82 6.24
CA CYS A 51 9.72 17.60 5.54
C CYS A 51 10.01 18.85 6.39
N PHE A 52 11.21 19.00 6.94
CA PHE A 52 11.59 20.16 7.76
C PHE A 52 11.50 21.50 7.00
N TYR A 53 11.55 21.44 5.66
CA TYR A 53 11.47 22.61 4.78
C TYR A 53 10.05 22.88 4.24
N CYS A 54 9.13 21.95 4.44
CA CYS A 54 7.79 22.00 3.87
C CYS A 54 6.86 21.18 4.76
N ASP A 55 5.88 21.80 5.43
CA ASP A 55 4.97 21.16 6.41
C ASP A 55 4.11 19.98 5.86
N GLN A 56 4.40 19.52 4.65
CA GLN A 56 3.82 18.35 4.01
C GLN A 56 4.39 17.06 4.60
N ALA A 57 3.46 16.22 5.05
CA ALA A 57 3.77 14.88 5.48
C ALA A 57 3.45 13.88 4.38
N PHE A 58 4.46 13.14 3.92
CA PHE A 58 4.28 12.14 2.89
C PHE A 58 4.15 10.75 3.51
N SER A 59 3.28 9.93 2.94
CA SER A 59 3.16 8.52 3.31
C SER A 59 3.90 7.61 2.35
N ARG A 60 4.72 8.07 1.40
CA ARG A 60 5.53 7.20 0.53
C ARG A 60 6.84 7.90 0.20
N LYS A 61 7.94 7.15 0.16
CA LYS A 61 9.18 7.61 -0.46
C LYS A 61 8.90 7.64 -1.96
N ASP A 62 8.56 8.82 -2.48
CA ASP A 62 8.36 9.00 -3.91
C ASP A 62 9.73 8.80 -4.59
N THR A 63 9.90 7.67 -5.28
CA THR A 63 11.04 7.50 -6.20
C THR A 63 10.67 8.14 -7.53
N ARG A 64 10.57 9.47 -7.56
CA ARG A 64 10.75 10.22 -8.81
C ARG A 64 12.24 10.36 -9.05
N THR A 65 12.79 9.37 -9.75
CA THR A 65 14.02 9.58 -10.50
C THR A 65 13.66 10.49 -11.68
N ARG A 66 14.39 11.60 -11.77
CA ARG A 66 14.27 12.68 -12.77
C ARG A 66 14.41 12.18 -14.20
#